data_AF-A0A946IUG0-F1
#
_entry.id   AF-A0A946IUG0-F1
#
_cell.length_a   1.000
_cell.length_b   1.000
_cell.length_c   1.000
_cell.angle_alpha   90.00
_cell.angle_beta   90.00
_cell.angle_gamma   90.00
#
_symmetry.space_group_name_H-M   'P 1'
#
loop_
_entity.id
_entity.type
_entity.pdbx_description
1 polymer ?
#
loop_
_entity_poly.entity_id
_entity_poly.type
_entity_poly.pdbx_seq_one_letter_code
_entity_poly.pdbx_strand_id
1 'polypeptide(L)'
;MEHPVSEWHLTAEQARNMAEKIKNVEVLNTLAKQEINLTGGEASQNPDIVEICKIFQTITPHVCLHTNLDILSEKSKRWSRLVEIMKLNARVDITLYPTAWESSQKLFLEKMLKLQNKLIVNVVYESLLDLKNQIGLLQNFFQEKGIAHVTELLQTYSEKIATLTNEHPNCDDKIFTTHMGDIEAFASKPDFIFGISLLPAFNVDKNGYRGMTSLPFPRDKYLIGCPAARGSIDIMTIQQNGEMTPCCDVGNLKCQPKFGNVLKDSPHEIMERMETSMKVLASGIKKNHENLKSGKAGMQVEEGIPPYCS
;
A
#
# COMPACT_ATOMS: atom_id res chain seq x y z
N MET A 1 19.85 -6.34 -23.49
CA MET A 1 20.52 -5.05 -23.25
C MET A 1 20.18 -4.66 -21.83
N GLU A 2 21.17 -4.60 -20.95
CA GLU A 2 20.98 -4.06 -19.61
C GLU A 2 20.79 -2.54 -19.75
N HIS A 3 19.59 -2.06 -19.43
CA HIS A 3 19.31 -0.63 -19.35
C HIS A 3 20.15 -0.02 -18.23
N PRO A 4 20.86 1.10 -18.45
CA PRO A 4 21.65 1.74 -17.41
C PRO A 4 20.76 2.10 -16.21
N VAL A 5 21.28 1.91 -15.00
CA VAL A 5 20.57 2.08 -13.72
C VAL A 5 19.93 3.49 -13.57
N SER A 6 20.41 4.49 -14.32
CA SER A 6 19.83 5.83 -14.40
C SER A 6 18.46 5.90 -15.08
N GLU A 7 18.06 4.90 -15.88
CA GLU A 7 16.75 4.84 -16.55
C GLU A 7 15.65 4.22 -15.68
N TRP A 8 15.97 3.76 -14.46
CA TRP A 8 15.05 3.01 -13.59
C TRP A 8 14.31 3.89 -12.57
N HIS A 9 14.61 5.18 -12.53
CA HIS A 9 13.99 6.09 -11.59
C HIS A 9 13.17 7.14 -12.33
N LEU A 10 11.96 7.38 -11.83
CA LEU A 10 11.16 8.52 -12.25
C LEU A 10 11.99 9.79 -12.03
N THR A 11 12.18 10.59 -13.08
CA THR A 11 12.88 11.87 -12.97
C THR A 11 11.93 13.00 -12.57
N ALA A 12 12.47 14.11 -12.09
CA ALA A 12 11.67 15.31 -11.81
C ALA A 12 10.92 15.85 -13.04
N GLU A 13 11.49 15.73 -14.25
CA GLU A 13 10.82 16.16 -15.48
C GLU A 13 9.63 15.25 -15.83
N GLN A 14 9.81 13.94 -15.72
CA GLN A 14 8.72 12.98 -15.91
C GLN A 14 7.61 13.21 -14.87
N ALA A 15 7.97 13.43 -13.60
CA ALA A 15 7.00 13.75 -12.55
C ALA A 15 6.21 15.04 -12.85
N ARG A 16 6.85 16.08 -13.43
CA ARG A 16 6.14 17.30 -13.87
C ARG A 16 5.12 17.01 -14.94
N ASN A 17 5.50 16.26 -15.97
CA ASN A 17 4.58 15.86 -17.05
C ASN A 17 3.41 15.02 -16.50
N MET A 18 3.70 14.05 -15.64
CA MET A 18 2.66 13.28 -14.94
C MET A 18 1.72 14.19 -14.14
N ALA A 19 2.26 15.12 -13.37
CA ALA A 19 1.47 16.02 -12.54
C ALA A 19 0.55 16.93 -13.37
N GLU A 20 1.02 17.47 -14.49
CA GLU A 20 0.20 18.25 -15.41
C GLU A 20 -0.96 17.42 -15.98
N LYS A 21 -0.69 16.19 -16.42
CA LYS A 21 -1.74 15.33 -16.98
C LYS A 21 -2.73 14.84 -15.93
N ILE A 22 -2.27 14.48 -14.73
CA ILE A 22 -3.15 14.13 -13.61
C ILE A 22 -4.11 15.30 -13.31
N LYS A 23 -3.64 16.55 -13.32
CA LYS A 23 -4.52 17.73 -13.14
C LYS A 23 -5.57 17.87 -14.24
N ASN A 24 -5.23 17.48 -15.48
CA ASN A 24 -6.08 17.65 -16.66
C ASN A 24 -7.05 16.49 -16.93
N VAL A 25 -6.92 15.36 -16.22
CA VAL A 25 -7.85 14.23 -16.31
C VAL A 25 -8.68 14.18 -15.04
N GLU A 26 -9.99 14.49 -15.14
CA GLU A 26 -10.88 14.71 -13.99
C GLU A 26 -10.87 13.57 -12.97
N VAL A 27 -10.95 12.32 -13.44
CA VAL A 27 -10.92 11.13 -12.57
C VAL A 27 -9.59 11.02 -11.82
N LEU A 28 -8.46 11.24 -12.51
CA LEU A 28 -7.14 11.19 -11.88
C LEU A 28 -6.92 12.33 -10.90
N ASN A 29 -7.37 13.54 -11.24
CA ASN A 29 -7.29 14.69 -10.35
C ASN A 29 -8.09 14.44 -9.06
N THR A 30 -9.32 13.92 -9.20
CA THR A 30 -10.20 13.59 -8.06
C THR A 30 -9.55 12.57 -7.12
N LEU A 31 -8.95 11.52 -7.69
CA LEU A 31 -8.22 10.51 -6.90
C LEU A 31 -7.00 11.12 -6.22
N ALA A 32 -6.20 11.88 -6.97
CA ALA A 32 -5.01 12.54 -6.45
C ALA A 32 -5.32 13.53 -5.32
N LYS A 33 -6.52 14.12 -5.26
CA LYS A 33 -6.92 14.97 -4.12
C LYS A 33 -7.03 14.21 -2.80
N GLN A 34 -7.25 12.90 -2.83
CA GLN A 34 -7.29 12.07 -1.62
C GLN A 34 -5.87 11.86 -1.09
N GLU A 35 -5.02 11.24 -1.90
CA GLU A 35 -3.61 10.99 -1.56
C GLU A 35 -2.82 10.61 -2.83
N ILE A 36 -1.54 11.00 -2.89
CA ILE A 36 -0.57 10.44 -3.83
C ILE A 36 0.47 9.67 -3.01
N ASN A 37 0.54 8.35 -3.22
CA ASN A 37 1.50 7.48 -2.55
C ASN A 37 2.66 7.12 -3.48
N LEU A 38 3.87 7.50 -3.07
CA LEU A 38 5.13 7.19 -3.74
C LEU A 38 5.67 5.86 -3.18
N THR A 39 5.48 4.79 -3.96
CA THR A 39 5.85 3.40 -3.58
C THR A 39 6.45 2.65 -4.77
N GLY A 40 6.80 1.37 -4.56
CA GLY A 40 7.42 0.48 -5.54
C GLY A 40 8.94 0.35 -5.33
N GLY A 41 9.45 -0.89 -5.38
CA GLY A 41 10.84 -1.19 -5.04
C GLY A 41 11.20 -0.57 -3.68
N GLU A 42 12.17 0.35 -3.67
CA GLU A 42 12.45 1.22 -2.54
C GLU A 42 12.47 2.69 -3.01
N ALA A 43 11.32 3.38 -2.93
CA ALA A 43 11.13 4.73 -3.45
C ALA A 43 12.13 5.75 -2.88
N SER A 44 12.54 5.59 -1.62
CA SER A 44 13.50 6.49 -0.97
C SER A 44 14.94 6.41 -1.54
N GLN A 45 15.24 5.41 -2.39
CA GLN A 45 16.51 5.34 -3.12
C GLN A 45 16.57 6.32 -4.29
N ASN A 46 15.42 6.77 -4.81
CA ASN A 46 15.39 7.71 -5.93
C ASN A 46 16.09 9.02 -5.53
N PRO A 47 17.15 9.45 -6.27
CA PRO A 47 17.91 10.64 -5.92
C PRO A 47 17.09 11.94 -5.96
N ASP A 48 16.04 11.98 -6.77
CA ASP A 48 15.18 13.13 -7.02
C ASP A 48 13.89 13.10 -6.16
N ILE A 49 13.75 12.14 -5.24
CA ILE A 49 12.48 11.88 -4.54
C ILE A 49 11.91 13.10 -3.79
N VAL A 50 12.78 13.96 -3.27
CA VAL A 50 12.37 15.21 -2.59
C VAL A 50 11.73 16.18 -3.59
N GLU A 51 12.31 16.31 -4.79
CA GLU A 51 11.78 17.18 -5.83
C GLU A 51 10.49 16.61 -6.42
N ILE A 52 10.44 15.30 -6.63
CA ILE A 52 9.23 14.58 -7.06
C ILE A 52 8.09 14.79 -6.06
N CYS A 53 8.38 14.70 -4.76
CA CYS A 53 7.42 14.98 -3.69
C CYS A 53 6.85 16.40 -3.82
N LYS A 54 7.71 17.43 -3.98
CA LYS A 54 7.27 18.82 -4.18
C LYS A 54 6.38 18.98 -5.42
N ILE A 55 6.73 18.32 -6.51
CA ILE A 55 5.95 18.37 -7.76
C ILE A 55 4.55 17.82 -7.54
N PHE A 56 4.42 16.64 -6.93
CA PHE A 56 3.11 16.06 -6.63
C PHE A 56 2.35 16.84 -5.54
N GLN A 57 3.05 17.53 -4.64
CA GLN A 57 2.44 18.46 -3.70
C GLN A 57 1.74 19.65 -4.38
N THR A 58 2.05 19.95 -5.65
CA THR A 58 1.29 20.93 -6.43
C THR A 58 -0.11 20.45 -6.84
N ILE A 59 -0.42 19.16 -6.65
CA ILE A 59 -1.74 18.56 -6.90
C ILE A 59 -2.50 18.42 -5.58
N THR A 60 -1.86 17.84 -4.56
CA THR A 60 -2.46 17.57 -3.25
C THR A 60 -1.44 17.79 -2.13
N PRO A 61 -1.81 18.33 -0.95
CA PRO A 61 -0.91 18.32 0.20
C PRO A 61 -0.70 16.91 0.77
N HIS A 62 -1.57 15.95 0.41
CA HIS A 62 -1.56 14.57 0.88
C HIS A 62 -0.62 13.71 0.03
N VAL A 63 0.68 14.04 0.06
CA VAL A 63 1.71 13.18 -0.53
C VAL A 63 2.28 12.28 0.56
N CYS A 64 2.37 10.99 0.26
CA CYS A 64 2.97 9.99 1.12
C CYS A 64 4.11 9.29 0.39
N LEU A 65 5.12 8.87 1.13
CA LEU A 65 6.20 7.99 0.66
C LEU A 65 6.24 6.74 1.52
N HIS A 66 6.36 5.58 0.89
CA HIS A 66 6.53 4.31 1.59
C HIS A 66 7.98 3.82 1.52
N THR A 67 8.53 3.32 2.63
CA THR A 67 9.93 2.87 2.71
C THR A 67 10.14 1.68 3.65
N ASN A 68 11.18 0.88 3.40
CA ASN A 68 11.58 -0.22 4.29
C ASN A 68 12.43 0.22 5.49
N LEU A 69 12.86 1.49 5.59
CA LEU A 69 13.77 1.99 6.64
C LEU A 69 15.06 1.17 6.89
N ASP A 70 15.45 0.27 5.99
CA ASP A 70 16.72 -0.44 6.06
C ASP A 70 17.86 0.51 5.65
N ILE A 71 18.23 1.39 6.57
CA ILE A 71 19.14 2.51 6.37
C ILE A 71 20.36 2.30 7.26
N LEU A 72 21.55 2.40 6.68
CA LEU A 72 22.79 2.11 7.41
C LEU A 72 23.22 3.21 8.39
N SER A 73 22.82 4.47 8.14
CA SER A 73 23.30 5.61 8.93
C SER A 73 22.43 6.86 8.77
N GLU A 74 22.36 7.64 9.85
CA GLU A 74 21.77 8.99 9.86
C GLU A 74 22.53 9.98 8.96
N LYS A 75 23.79 9.69 8.61
CA LYS A 75 24.56 10.51 7.67
C LYS A 75 24.28 10.16 6.21
N SER A 76 23.46 9.14 5.96
CA SER A 76 23.17 8.72 4.59
C SER A 76 22.31 9.75 3.85
N LYS A 77 22.55 9.88 2.55
CA LYS A 77 21.71 10.72 1.67
C LYS A 77 20.24 10.27 1.69
N ARG A 78 20.02 8.95 1.79
CA ARG A 78 18.68 8.35 1.90
C ARG A 78 17.93 8.87 3.13
N TRP A 79 18.56 8.87 4.31
CA TRP A 79 17.95 9.45 5.51
C TRP A 79 17.70 10.96 5.37
N SER A 80 18.67 11.73 4.84
CA SER A 80 18.49 13.18 4.62
C SER A 80 17.24 13.47 3.78
N ARG A 81 17.02 12.71 2.70
CA ARG A 81 15.84 12.86 1.84
C ARG A 81 14.54 12.59 2.59
N LEU A 82 14.49 11.55 3.44
CA LEU A 82 13.31 11.28 4.27
C LEU A 82 13.02 12.41 5.26
N VAL A 83 14.06 12.96 5.89
CA VAL A 83 13.94 14.12 6.79
C VAL A 83 13.40 15.34 6.02
N GLU A 84 13.89 15.59 4.82
CA GLU A 84 13.40 16.68 3.96
C GLU A 84 11.93 16.46 3.57
N ILE A 85 11.52 15.25 3.20
CA ILE A 85 10.11 14.91 2.88
C ILE A 85 9.19 15.17 4.09
N MET A 86 9.55 14.69 5.28
CA MET A 86 8.75 14.93 6.49
C MET A 86 8.67 16.43 6.84
N LYS A 87 9.75 17.20 6.62
CA LYS A 87 9.74 18.67 6.77
C LYS A 87 8.85 19.39 5.76
N LEU A 88 8.54 18.77 4.62
CA LEU A 88 7.55 19.26 3.66
C LEU A 88 6.11 18.88 4.07
N ASN A 89 5.90 18.33 5.27
CA ASN A 89 4.64 17.80 5.76
C ASN A 89 4.06 16.64 4.91
N ALA A 90 4.88 16.01 4.07
CA ALA A 90 4.52 14.75 3.44
C ALA A 90 4.69 13.61 4.45
N ARG A 91 3.79 12.62 4.40
CA ARG A 91 3.84 11.46 5.31
C ARG A 91 4.88 10.47 4.82
N VAL A 92 5.60 9.85 5.74
CA VAL A 92 6.47 8.71 5.44
C VAL A 92 5.95 7.47 6.18
N ASP A 93 5.47 6.49 5.43
CA ASP A 93 4.99 5.21 5.93
C ASP A 93 6.07 4.14 5.81
N ILE A 94 5.92 3.05 6.56
CA ILE A 94 6.95 2.00 6.61
C ILE A 94 6.41 0.61 6.30
N THR A 95 7.24 -0.28 5.77
CA THR A 95 7.04 -1.73 5.90
C THR A 95 7.93 -2.24 7.04
N LEU A 96 7.35 -3.00 7.96
CA LEU A 96 8.10 -3.67 9.01
C LEU A 96 8.91 -4.84 8.42
N TYR A 97 10.20 -4.88 8.70
CA TYR A 97 11.11 -5.97 8.35
C TYR A 97 11.79 -6.47 9.63
N PRO A 98 11.31 -7.58 10.23
CA PRO A 98 11.84 -8.09 11.49
C PRO A 98 13.36 -8.31 11.49
N THR A 99 13.92 -8.72 10.34
CA THR A 99 15.36 -8.95 10.17
C THR A 99 16.21 -7.68 10.23
N ALA A 100 15.63 -6.52 9.90
CA ALA A 100 16.28 -5.21 9.96
C ALA A 100 15.85 -4.39 11.19
N TRP A 101 15.00 -4.94 12.05
CA TRP A 101 14.36 -4.21 13.15
C TRP A 101 15.37 -3.62 14.13
N GLU A 102 16.16 -4.47 14.78
CA GLU A 102 17.13 -4.06 15.80
C GLU A 102 18.35 -3.35 15.21
N SER A 103 18.78 -3.76 14.01
CA SER A 103 19.97 -3.20 13.38
C SER A 103 19.74 -1.81 12.78
N SER A 104 18.50 -1.48 12.40
CA SER A 104 18.20 -0.23 11.69
C SER A 104 16.80 0.32 11.99
N GLN A 105 15.71 -0.40 11.67
CA GLN A 105 14.38 0.19 11.59
C GLN A 105 13.92 0.84 12.91
N LYS A 106 14.17 0.20 14.06
CA LYS A 106 13.76 0.71 15.38
C LYS A 106 14.30 2.12 15.64
N LEU A 107 15.58 2.35 15.33
CA LEU A 107 16.24 3.65 15.51
C LEU A 107 15.62 4.73 14.61
N PHE A 108 15.43 4.43 13.32
CA PHE A 108 14.90 5.40 12.37
C PHE A 108 13.42 5.68 12.58
N LEU A 109 12.65 4.67 12.98
CA LEU A 109 11.26 4.85 13.35
C LEU A 109 11.13 5.80 14.54
N GLU A 110 11.95 5.65 15.59
CA GLU A 110 11.97 6.60 16.71
C GLU A 110 12.24 8.03 16.24
N LYS A 111 13.16 8.22 15.29
CA LYS A 111 13.49 9.55 14.77
C LYS A 111 12.35 10.11 13.90
N MET A 112 11.69 9.27 13.12
CA MET A 112 10.52 9.67 12.33
C MET A 112 9.38 10.15 13.22
N LEU A 113 9.12 9.48 14.35
CA LEU A 113 8.09 9.91 15.30
C LEU A 113 8.33 11.31 15.90
N LYS A 114 9.56 11.83 15.83
CA LYS A 114 9.89 13.21 16.24
C LYS A 114 9.64 14.24 15.13
N LEU A 115 9.42 13.79 13.89
CA LEU A 115 9.33 14.61 12.68
C LEU A 115 7.93 14.60 12.05
N GLN A 116 7.12 13.58 12.33
CA GLN A 116 5.73 13.47 11.87
C GLN A 116 4.85 12.87 12.96
N ASN A 117 3.55 13.18 12.89
CA ASN A 117 2.54 12.67 13.82
C ASN A 117 1.51 11.73 13.17
N LYS A 118 1.81 11.23 11.97
CA LYS A 118 1.00 10.26 11.25
C LYS A 118 1.89 9.16 10.71
N LEU A 119 1.46 7.91 10.81
CA LEU A 119 2.24 6.76 10.35
C LEU A 119 1.32 5.60 10.00
N ILE A 120 1.51 5.01 8.82
CA ILE A 120 1.03 3.66 8.50
C ILE A 120 2.21 2.69 8.54
N VAL A 121 2.00 1.55 9.21
CA VAL A 121 2.93 0.42 9.21
C VAL A 121 2.31 -0.74 8.44
N ASN A 122 2.98 -1.12 7.36
CA ASN A 122 2.67 -2.34 6.62
C ASN A 122 3.40 -3.52 7.27
N VAL A 123 2.66 -4.57 7.62
CA VAL A 123 3.15 -5.79 8.26
C VAL A 123 3.01 -6.93 7.26
N VAL A 124 4.13 -7.36 6.66
CA VAL A 124 4.14 -8.45 5.68
C VAL A 124 4.43 -9.76 6.39
N TYR A 125 3.52 -10.73 6.35
CA TYR A 125 3.64 -11.95 7.16
C TYR A 125 3.40 -13.25 6.39
N GLU A 126 4.26 -14.25 6.58
CA GLU A 126 4.15 -15.58 5.93
C GLU A 126 3.34 -16.60 6.74
N SER A 127 3.17 -16.37 8.04
CA SER A 127 2.46 -17.27 8.95
C SER A 127 1.85 -16.51 10.13
N LEU A 128 0.96 -17.15 10.88
CA LEU A 128 0.43 -16.59 12.13
C LEU A 128 1.52 -16.32 13.16
N LEU A 129 2.55 -17.19 13.23
CA LEU A 129 3.67 -17.01 14.15
C LEU A 129 4.50 -15.78 13.78
N ASP A 130 4.73 -15.58 12.49
CA ASP A 130 5.41 -14.40 11.96
C ASP A 130 4.60 -13.11 12.27
N LEU A 131 3.31 -13.13 11.98
CA LEU A 131 2.41 -12.02 12.32
C LEU A 131 2.42 -11.71 13.83
N LYS A 132 2.36 -12.74 14.68
CA LYS A 132 2.42 -12.60 16.15
C LYS A 132 3.71 -11.90 16.58
N ASN A 133 4.85 -12.33 16.05
CA ASN A 133 6.15 -11.75 16.37
C ASN A 133 6.21 -10.28 15.93
N GLN A 134 5.74 -9.98 14.72
CA GLN A 134 5.72 -8.63 14.15
C GLN A 134 4.83 -7.66 14.94
N ILE A 135 3.62 -8.07 15.30
CA ILE A 135 2.76 -7.25 16.18
C ILE A 135 3.41 -7.04 17.54
N GLY A 136 4.03 -8.08 18.11
CA GLY A 136 4.77 -7.97 19.37
C GLY A 136 5.90 -6.93 19.33
N LEU A 137 6.67 -6.87 18.22
CA LEU A 137 7.71 -5.85 18.04
C LEU A 137 7.13 -4.42 18.07
N LEU A 138 6.05 -4.18 17.32
CA LEU A 138 5.38 -2.88 17.29
C LEU A 138 4.78 -2.52 18.64
N GLN A 139 4.12 -3.48 19.29
CA GLN A 139 3.47 -3.28 20.58
C GLN A 139 4.49 -2.86 21.63
N ASN A 140 5.58 -3.61 21.77
CA ASN A 140 6.66 -3.29 22.71
C ASN A 140 7.25 -1.90 22.43
N PHE A 141 7.49 -1.58 21.15
CA PHE A 141 8.01 -0.29 20.74
C PHE A 141 7.09 0.86 21.15
N PHE A 142 5.80 0.81 20.79
CA PHE A 142 4.86 1.89 21.12
C PHE A 142 4.55 1.98 22.62
N GLN A 143 4.62 0.86 23.34
CA GLN A 143 4.56 0.85 24.79
C GLN A 143 5.78 1.58 25.41
N GLU A 144 7.00 1.32 24.93
CA GLU A 144 8.21 2.05 25.33
C GLU A 144 8.11 3.56 25.02
N LYS A 145 7.41 3.94 23.94
CA LYS A 145 7.17 5.35 23.58
C LYS A 145 6.01 6.01 24.33
N GLY A 146 5.25 5.27 25.13
CA GLY A 146 4.12 5.79 25.90
C GLY A 146 2.93 6.23 25.05
N ILE A 147 2.75 5.66 23.85
CA ILE A 147 1.64 6.01 22.95
C ILE A 147 0.46 5.06 23.20
N ALA A 148 -0.27 5.31 24.28
CA ALA A 148 -1.26 4.37 24.84
C ALA A 148 -2.32 3.88 23.84
N HIS A 149 -2.93 4.77 23.04
CA HIS A 149 -3.99 4.39 22.10
C HIS A 149 -3.50 3.47 20.98
N VAL A 150 -2.22 3.58 20.60
CA VAL A 150 -1.60 2.67 19.63
C VAL A 150 -1.30 1.32 20.28
N THR A 151 -0.80 1.34 21.51
CA THR A 151 -0.57 0.11 22.29
C THR A 151 -1.87 -0.66 22.52
N GLU A 152 -2.99 0.01 22.82
CA GLU A 152 -4.32 -0.61 22.98
C GLU A 152 -4.78 -1.31 21.69
N LEU A 153 -4.60 -0.65 20.53
CA LEU A 153 -4.91 -1.25 19.24
C LEU A 153 -4.06 -2.51 19.00
N LEU A 154 -2.74 -2.40 19.18
CA LEU A 154 -1.81 -3.51 18.96
C LEU A 154 -2.03 -4.66 19.96
N GLN A 155 -2.44 -4.37 21.20
CA GLN A 155 -2.85 -5.37 22.18
C GLN A 155 -4.06 -6.17 21.69
N THR A 156 -5.06 -5.50 21.10
CA THR A 156 -6.23 -6.16 20.50
C THR A 156 -5.81 -7.11 19.37
N TYR A 157 -4.87 -6.69 18.52
CA TYR A 157 -4.29 -7.56 17.50
C TYR A 157 -3.58 -8.77 18.13
N SER A 158 -2.70 -8.53 19.11
CA SER A 158 -1.94 -9.57 19.81
C SER A 158 -2.83 -10.65 20.44
N GLU A 159 -3.92 -10.27 21.09
CA GLU A 159 -4.87 -11.19 21.72
C GLU A 159 -5.55 -12.09 20.69
N LYS A 160 -6.10 -11.50 19.63
CA LYS A 160 -6.75 -12.25 18.54
C LYS A 160 -5.79 -13.20 17.84
N ILE A 161 -4.58 -12.73 17.52
CA ILE A 161 -3.54 -13.57 16.89
C ILE A 161 -3.10 -14.70 17.83
N ALA A 162 -2.99 -14.45 19.14
CA ALA A 162 -2.67 -15.48 20.11
C ALA A 162 -3.75 -16.56 20.17
N THR A 163 -5.03 -16.18 20.19
CA THR A 163 -6.15 -17.12 20.11
C THR A 163 -6.09 -17.96 18.83
N LEU A 164 -5.90 -17.33 17.67
CA LEU A 164 -5.74 -18.05 16.40
C LEU A 164 -4.55 -19.02 16.42
N THR A 165 -3.41 -18.59 16.93
CA THR A 165 -2.20 -19.43 16.99
C THR A 165 -2.40 -20.65 17.89
N ASN A 166 -3.16 -20.51 18.98
CA ASN A 166 -3.40 -21.58 19.95
C ASN A 166 -4.50 -22.54 19.50
N GLU A 167 -5.61 -22.02 18.99
CA GLU A 167 -6.82 -22.80 18.68
C GLU A 167 -6.85 -23.28 17.21
N HIS A 168 -6.27 -22.50 16.30
CA HIS A 168 -6.30 -22.74 14.86
C HIS A 168 -4.95 -22.44 14.19
N PRO A 169 -3.85 -23.13 14.56
CA PRO A 169 -2.51 -22.83 14.05
C PRO A 169 -2.35 -22.97 12.52
N ASN A 170 -3.25 -23.73 11.89
CA ASN A 170 -3.33 -23.92 10.44
C ASN A 170 -4.65 -23.36 9.87
N CYS A 171 -5.14 -22.25 10.41
CA CYS A 171 -6.40 -21.65 9.96
C CYS A 171 -6.36 -21.28 8.46
N ASP A 172 -7.47 -21.47 7.77
CA ASP A 172 -7.64 -20.97 6.40
C ASP A 172 -8.02 -19.48 6.38
N ASP A 173 -8.05 -18.88 5.18
CA ASP A 173 -8.44 -17.47 4.97
C ASP A 173 -9.79 -17.13 5.62
N LYS A 174 -10.74 -18.08 5.63
CA LYS A 174 -12.08 -17.84 6.16
C LYS A 174 -12.07 -17.73 7.68
N ILE A 175 -11.40 -18.66 8.36
CA ILE A 175 -11.24 -18.62 9.82
C ILE A 175 -10.44 -17.38 10.22
N PHE A 176 -9.34 -17.08 9.51
CA PHE A 176 -8.54 -15.88 9.75
C PHE A 176 -9.36 -14.60 9.62
N THR A 177 -10.03 -14.41 8.49
CA THR A 177 -10.83 -13.20 8.19
C THR A 177 -11.98 -13.03 9.18
N THR A 178 -12.66 -14.12 9.55
CA THR A 178 -13.76 -14.07 10.52
C THR A 178 -13.26 -13.67 11.89
N HIS A 179 -12.15 -14.25 12.34
CA HIS A 179 -11.61 -14.00 13.67
C HIS A 179 -10.96 -12.62 13.81
N MET A 180 -10.18 -12.23 12.80
CA MET A 180 -9.56 -10.91 12.69
C MET A 180 -10.57 -9.83 12.28
N GLY A 181 -11.79 -10.20 11.87
CA GLY A 181 -12.87 -9.27 11.63
C GLY A 181 -13.11 -8.35 12.84
N ASP A 182 -13.62 -7.16 12.57
CA ASP A 182 -14.09 -6.20 13.59
C ASP A 182 -12.98 -5.53 14.38
N ILE A 183 -11.71 -5.74 14.00
CA ILE A 183 -10.60 -4.95 14.52
C ILE A 183 -10.46 -3.66 13.72
N GLU A 184 -10.17 -2.55 14.41
CA GLU A 184 -9.90 -1.29 13.74
C GLU A 184 -8.54 -1.32 13.05
N ALA A 185 -8.42 -0.63 11.92
CA ALA A 185 -7.12 -0.45 11.24
C ALA A 185 -6.38 0.80 11.73
N PHE A 186 -7.03 1.67 12.50
CA PHE A 186 -6.50 2.97 12.91
C PHE A 186 -6.66 3.21 14.40
N ALA A 187 -5.63 3.81 14.99
CA ALA A 187 -5.69 4.43 16.30
C ALA A 187 -5.45 5.94 16.12
N SER A 188 -6.50 6.74 16.32
CA SER A 188 -6.47 8.17 16.02
C SER A 188 -6.67 9.02 17.28
N LYS A 189 -5.67 9.84 17.58
CA LYS A 189 -5.74 10.93 18.56
C LYS A 189 -5.10 12.19 17.94
N PRO A 190 -5.42 13.40 18.40
CA PRO A 190 -4.85 14.64 17.86
C PRO A 190 -3.31 14.65 17.82
N ASP A 191 -2.68 14.04 18.82
CA ASP A 191 -1.23 14.02 18.97
C ASP A 191 -0.53 13.02 18.05
N PHE A 192 -1.20 11.93 17.70
CA PHE A 192 -0.64 10.89 16.83
C PHE A 192 -1.72 10.03 16.19
N ILE A 193 -1.62 9.83 14.88
CA ILE A 193 -2.47 8.92 14.11
C ILE A 193 -1.63 7.75 13.63
N PHE A 194 -2.03 6.56 14.02
CA PHE A 194 -1.40 5.31 13.61
C PHE A 194 -2.37 4.50 12.74
N GLY A 195 -1.87 3.94 11.66
CA GLY A 195 -2.54 2.93 10.87
C GLY A 195 -1.70 1.66 10.80
N ILE A 196 -2.37 0.52 10.76
CA ILE A 196 -1.73 -0.77 10.51
C ILE A 196 -2.38 -1.43 9.29
N SER A 197 -1.53 -1.89 8.37
CA SER A 197 -1.93 -2.64 7.19
C SER A 197 -1.27 -4.00 7.27
N LEU A 198 -2.05 -5.04 7.55
CA LEU A 198 -1.54 -6.40 7.47
C LEU A 198 -1.46 -6.78 5.99
N LEU A 199 -0.44 -7.50 5.56
CA LEU A 199 -0.24 -7.95 4.18
C LEU A 199 0.25 -9.40 4.21
N PRO A 200 -0.56 -10.40 3.86
CA PRO A 200 -0.05 -11.75 3.79
C PRO A 200 1.02 -11.86 2.72
N ALA A 201 2.16 -12.43 3.09
CA ALA A 201 3.32 -12.55 2.24
C ALA A 201 2.97 -13.33 0.98
N PHE A 202 3.46 -12.77 -0.12
CA PHE A 202 3.13 -13.15 -1.47
C PHE A 202 3.80 -14.47 -1.82
N ASN A 203 3.28 -15.61 -1.35
CA ASN A 203 3.61 -16.87 -1.99
C ASN A 203 2.90 -16.87 -3.35
N VAL A 204 3.66 -16.41 -4.35
CA VAL A 204 3.28 -16.41 -5.76
C VAL A 204 3.70 -17.77 -6.30
N ASP A 205 2.73 -18.60 -6.64
CA ASP A 205 2.99 -19.88 -7.25
C ASP A 205 3.75 -19.70 -8.57
N LYS A 206 4.25 -20.81 -9.12
CA LYS A 206 4.97 -20.85 -10.40
C LYS A 206 4.22 -20.22 -11.59
N ASN A 207 2.93 -19.93 -11.46
CA ASN A 207 2.09 -19.36 -12.51
C ASN A 207 1.76 -17.87 -12.28
N GLY A 208 2.20 -17.29 -11.16
CA GLY A 208 1.91 -15.91 -10.78
C GLY A 208 0.73 -15.74 -9.81
N TYR A 209 0.22 -16.81 -9.18
CA TYR A 209 -0.99 -16.77 -8.36
C TYR A 209 -0.72 -16.84 -6.86
N ARG A 210 -1.53 -16.17 -6.05
CA ARG A 210 -1.30 -16.01 -4.62
C ARG A 210 -2.05 -17.03 -3.78
N GLY A 211 -1.42 -17.50 -2.71
CA GLY A 211 -2.04 -18.40 -1.72
C GLY A 211 -3.15 -17.75 -0.88
N MET A 212 -2.99 -16.48 -0.47
CA MET A 212 -4.01 -15.73 0.29
C MET A 212 -4.38 -14.46 -0.47
N THR A 213 -5.68 -14.21 -0.66
CA THR A 213 -6.18 -13.17 -1.59
C THR A 213 -7.06 -12.11 -0.95
N SER A 214 -7.26 -12.17 0.37
CA SER A 214 -8.07 -11.18 1.09
C SER A 214 -7.45 -10.81 2.43
N LEU A 215 -7.29 -9.51 2.63
CA LEU A 215 -7.26 -8.92 3.96
C LEU A 215 -8.71 -8.66 4.40
N PRO A 216 -9.04 -8.82 5.69
CA PRO A 216 -10.30 -8.28 6.20
C PRO A 216 -10.35 -6.77 5.91
N PHE A 217 -11.45 -6.30 5.30
CA PHE A 217 -11.67 -4.88 5.10
C PHE A 217 -11.87 -4.21 6.47
N PRO A 218 -11.24 -3.06 6.75
CA PRO A 218 -11.58 -2.30 7.93
C PRO A 218 -13.03 -1.78 7.83
N ARG A 219 -13.72 -1.74 8.98
CA ARG A 219 -15.09 -1.21 9.09
C ARG A 219 -15.13 0.31 9.03
N ASP A 220 -14.04 0.95 9.44
CA ASP A 220 -13.91 2.40 9.43
C ASP A 220 -13.77 2.97 8.02
N LYS A 221 -14.42 4.12 7.79
CA LYS A 221 -13.98 5.04 6.73
C LYS A 221 -12.56 5.41 7.09
N TYR A 222 -11.59 4.93 6.30
CA TYR A 222 -10.17 5.23 6.44
C TYR A 222 -9.95 6.71 6.79
N LEU A 223 -9.61 6.97 8.06
CA LEU A 223 -9.44 8.32 8.62
C LEU A 223 -8.20 9.02 8.04
N ILE A 224 -7.31 8.24 7.42
CA ILE A 224 -6.19 8.65 6.59
C ILE A 224 -6.65 8.36 5.16
N GLY A 225 -6.84 9.37 4.31
CA GLY A 225 -7.56 9.29 3.02
C GLY A 225 -7.09 8.21 2.03
N CYS A 226 -7.44 6.95 2.28
CA CYS A 226 -7.07 5.79 1.48
C CYS A 226 -8.27 4.83 1.44
N PRO A 227 -9.12 4.83 0.42
CA PRO A 227 -10.15 3.82 0.26
C PRO A 227 -9.60 2.72 -0.66
N ALA A 228 -9.31 1.55 -0.09
CA ALA A 228 -9.37 0.32 -0.88
C ALA A 228 -10.76 -0.26 -0.67
N ALA A 229 -11.70 -0.01 -1.60
CA ALA A 229 -12.96 -0.75 -1.73
C ALA A 229 -13.00 -1.39 -3.13
N ARG A 230 -13.23 -2.70 -3.20
CA ARG A 230 -13.32 -3.44 -4.47
C ARG A 230 -14.59 -3.03 -5.23
N GLY A 231 -14.44 -2.34 -6.36
CA GLY A 231 -15.53 -2.09 -7.33
C GLY A 231 -15.66 -0.63 -7.80
N SER A 232 -15.03 0.31 -7.11
CA SER A 232 -14.81 1.70 -7.51
C SER A 232 -13.33 1.89 -7.86
N ILE A 233 -12.99 2.74 -8.83
CA ILE A 233 -11.59 3.15 -9.05
C ILE A 233 -11.23 4.11 -7.92
N ASP A 234 -11.07 3.59 -6.70
CA ASP A 234 -10.69 4.39 -5.53
C ASP A 234 -9.16 4.54 -5.44
N ILE A 235 -8.41 3.74 -6.21
CA ILE A 235 -6.96 3.77 -6.31
C ILE A 235 -6.57 3.60 -7.79
N MET A 236 -5.61 4.39 -8.24
CA MET A 236 -4.94 4.24 -9.54
C MET A 236 -3.45 4.00 -9.32
N THR A 237 -2.94 2.87 -9.81
CA THR A 237 -1.50 2.61 -9.82
C THR A 237 -0.91 3.12 -11.12
N ILE A 238 0.07 4.01 -11.01
CA ILE A 238 0.85 4.55 -12.13
C ILE A 238 2.28 4.03 -12.00
N GLN A 239 2.71 3.24 -12.98
CA GLN A 239 4.09 2.74 -13.03
C GLN A 239 5.06 3.86 -13.45
N GLN A 240 6.35 3.68 -13.20
CA GLN A 240 7.38 4.66 -13.58
C GLN A 240 7.43 4.94 -15.10
N ASN A 241 7.09 3.93 -15.90
CA ASN A 241 6.96 4.07 -17.36
C ASN A 241 5.66 4.79 -17.80
N GLY A 242 4.83 5.21 -16.85
CA GLY A 242 3.55 5.87 -17.03
C GLY A 242 2.34 4.95 -17.18
N GLU A 243 2.50 3.62 -17.26
CA GLU A 243 1.36 2.70 -17.43
C GLU A 243 0.42 2.75 -16.23
N MET A 244 -0.89 2.84 -16.51
CA MET A 244 -1.93 2.99 -15.51
C MET A 244 -2.78 1.72 -15.41
N THR A 245 -2.96 1.24 -14.17
CA THR A 245 -3.77 0.06 -13.85
C THR A 245 -4.59 0.31 -12.59
N PRO A 246 -5.84 -0.20 -12.50
CA PRO A 246 -6.67 -0.05 -11.32
C PRO A 246 -6.33 -1.12 -10.27
N CYS A 247 -5.48 -2.09 -10.63
CA CYS A 247 -5.07 -3.18 -9.76
C CYS A 247 -3.97 -2.68 -8.82
N CYS A 248 -4.30 -2.59 -7.53
CA CYS A 248 -3.44 -2.05 -6.46
C CYS A 248 -2.18 -2.89 -6.17
N ASP A 249 -1.83 -3.85 -7.02
CA ASP A 249 -0.86 -4.86 -6.67
C ASP A 249 0.31 -4.93 -7.62
N VAL A 250 1.47 -4.53 -7.08
CA VAL A 250 2.79 -4.55 -7.72
C VAL A 250 3.18 -5.98 -8.18
N GLY A 251 2.49 -7.01 -7.68
CA GLY A 251 2.72 -8.42 -8.05
C GLY A 251 1.64 -9.05 -8.94
N ASN A 252 0.55 -8.36 -9.30
CA ASN A 252 -0.46 -8.94 -10.20
C ASN A 252 -0.19 -8.56 -11.67
N LEU A 253 0.91 -9.10 -12.19
CA LEU A 253 1.48 -8.82 -13.53
C LEU A 253 0.54 -9.14 -14.72
N LYS A 254 -0.67 -9.64 -14.47
CA LYS A 254 -1.65 -10.06 -15.49
C LYS A 254 -2.98 -9.29 -15.45
N CYS A 255 -3.07 -8.20 -14.68
CA CYS A 255 -4.25 -7.33 -14.72
C CYS A 255 -4.44 -6.76 -16.14
N GLN A 256 -5.52 -7.14 -16.81
CA GLN A 256 -5.80 -6.76 -18.19
C GLN A 256 -6.40 -5.35 -18.35
N PRO A 257 -7.21 -4.81 -17.40
CA PRO A 257 -7.62 -3.43 -17.49
C PRO A 257 -6.42 -2.48 -17.51
N LYS A 258 -6.21 -1.82 -18.64
CA LYS A 258 -5.13 -0.85 -18.88
C LYS A 258 -5.74 0.51 -19.17
N PHE A 259 -5.50 1.47 -18.28
CA PHE A 259 -6.15 2.78 -18.30
C PHE A 259 -5.38 3.80 -19.14
N GLY A 260 -4.40 3.33 -19.91
CA GLY A 260 -3.51 4.15 -20.72
C GLY A 260 -2.16 4.38 -20.06
N ASN A 261 -1.44 5.37 -20.58
CA ASN A 261 -0.12 5.75 -20.13
C ASN A 261 -0.04 7.25 -19.87
N VAL A 262 0.13 7.66 -18.62
CA VAL A 262 0.17 9.08 -18.24
C VAL A 262 1.37 9.81 -18.86
N LEU A 263 2.45 9.16 -19.28
CA LEU A 263 3.56 9.85 -19.96
C LEU A 263 3.31 10.02 -21.46
N LYS A 264 2.66 9.05 -22.10
CA LYS A 264 2.56 8.98 -23.57
C LYS A 264 1.21 9.46 -24.11
N ASP A 265 0.13 9.07 -23.46
CA ASP A 265 -1.21 9.32 -23.96
C ASP A 265 -1.65 10.75 -23.63
N SER A 266 -2.49 11.33 -24.49
CA SER A 266 -3.21 12.57 -24.23
C SER A 266 -4.33 12.37 -23.20
N PRO A 267 -4.82 13.43 -22.54
CA PRO A 267 -5.96 13.33 -21.62
C PRO A 267 -7.20 12.67 -22.24
N HIS A 268 -7.46 12.92 -23.53
CA HIS A 268 -8.59 12.32 -24.25
C HIS A 268 -8.41 10.80 -24.45
N GLU A 269 -7.23 10.37 -24.92
CA GLU A 269 -6.92 8.95 -25.09
C GLU A 269 -6.95 8.18 -23.76
N ILE A 270 -6.51 8.83 -22.67
CA ILE A 270 -6.63 8.26 -21.32
C ILE A 270 -8.10 7.99 -21.00
N MET A 271 -8.98 8.98 -21.16
CA MET A 271 -10.40 8.83 -20.85
C MET A 271 -11.08 7.74 -21.70
N GLU A 272 -10.80 7.67 -23.00
CA GLU A 272 -11.33 6.62 -23.89
C GLU A 272 -10.90 5.21 -23.45
N ARG A 273 -9.63 5.05 -23.06
CA ARG A 273 -9.10 3.79 -22.53
C ARG A 273 -9.69 3.44 -21.16
N MET A 274 -9.95 4.44 -20.31
CA MET A 274 -10.64 4.22 -19.03
C MET A 274 -12.05 3.68 -19.26
N GLU A 275 -12.84 4.29 -20.16
CA GLU A 275 -14.20 3.85 -20.48
C GLU A 275 -14.24 2.40 -21.00
N THR A 276 -13.30 2.05 -21.87
CA THR A 276 -13.18 0.69 -22.39
C THR A 276 -12.80 -0.30 -21.28
N SER A 277 -11.82 0.06 -20.45
CA SER A 277 -11.36 -0.78 -19.33
C SER A 277 -12.43 -0.96 -18.24
N MET A 278 -13.28 0.03 -18.00
CA MET A 278 -14.39 -0.08 -17.06
C MET A 278 -15.41 -1.14 -17.48
N LYS A 279 -15.66 -1.30 -18.79
CA LYS A 279 -16.54 -2.37 -19.30
C LYS A 279 -15.96 -3.76 -19.04
N VAL A 280 -14.65 -3.91 -19.23
CA VAL A 280 -13.92 -5.16 -18.93
C VAL A 280 -13.97 -5.46 -17.43
N LEU A 281 -13.72 -4.45 -16.59
CA LEU A 281 -13.81 -4.57 -15.14
C LEU A 281 -15.20 -5.04 -14.70
N ALA A 282 -16.26 -4.37 -15.17
CA ALA A 282 -17.64 -4.71 -14.83
C ALA A 282 -18.01 -6.15 -15.25
N SER A 283 -17.56 -6.60 -16.43
CA SER A 283 -17.75 -7.97 -16.89
C SER A 283 -17.05 -8.99 -15.99
N GLY A 284 -15.78 -8.77 -15.66
CA GLY A 284 -15.01 -9.65 -14.78
C GLY A 284 -15.60 -9.73 -13.37
N ILE A 285 -16.02 -8.60 -12.80
CA ILE A 285 -16.72 -8.54 -11.50
C ILE A 285 -18.01 -9.37 -11.53
N LYS A 286 -18.82 -9.24 -12.58
CA LYS A 286 -20.06 -10.01 -12.72
C LYS A 286 -19.79 -11.51 -12.77
N LYS A 287 -18.82 -11.94 -13.59
CA LYS A 287 -18.43 -13.36 -13.70
C LYS A 287 -17.87 -13.91 -12.40
N ASN A 288 -17.10 -13.13 -11.65
CA ASN A 288 -16.64 -13.53 -10.33
C ASN A 288 -17.80 -13.74 -9.34
N HIS A 289 -18.83 -12.88 -9.37
CA HIS A 289 -20.04 -13.10 -8.56
C HIS A 289 -20.81 -14.36 -8.96
N GLU A 290 -20.87 -14.69 -10.25
CA GLU A 290 -21.47 -15.93 -10.73
C GLU A 290 -20.67 -17.17 -10.29
N ASN A 291 -19.34 -17.09 -10.34
CA ASN A 291 -18.44 -18.12 -9.81
C ASN A 291 -18.66 -18.37 -8.32
N LEU A 292 -18.83 -17.31 -7.51
CA LEU A 292 -19.17 -17.44 -6.09
C LEU A 292 -20.50 -18.18 -5.88
N LYS A 293 -21.56 -17.75 -6.57
CA LYS A 293 -22.91 -18.35 -6.44
C LYS A 293 -22.98 -19.80 -6.90
N SER A 294 -22.10 -20.20 -7.81
CA SER A 294 -22.06 -21.54 -8.40
C SER A 294 -21.04 -22.48 -7.73
N GLY A 295 -20.45 -22.08 -6.60
CA GLY A 295 -19.47 -22.90 -5.87
C GLY A 295 -18.11 -23.01 -6.56
N LYS A 296 -17.81 -22.10 -7.50
CA LYS A 296 -16.54 -21.99 -8.24
C LYS A 296 -15.70 -20.81 -7.77
N ALA A 297 -15.80 -20.45 -6.48
CA ALA A 297 -14.97 -19.40 -5.88
C ALA A 297 -13.48 -19.64 -6.19
N GLY A 298 -12.72 -18.58 -6.41
CA GLY A 298 -11.32 -18.69 -6.83
C GLY A 298 -11.09 -18.99 -8.34
N MET A 299 -12.12 -19.36 -9.10
CA MET A 299 -11.98 -19.56 -10.56
C MET A 299 -11.72 -18.24 -11.28
N GLN A 300 -10.67 -18.23 -12.09
CA GLN A 300 -10.26 -17.05 -12.87
C GLN A 300 -11.24 -16.75 -13.99
N VAL A 301 -11.36 -15.45 -14.30
CA VAL A 301 -12.11 -14.93 -15.42
C VAL A 301 -11.16 -14.39 -16.47
N GLU A 302 -11.54 -14.50 -17.74
CA GLU A 302 -10.70 -14.10 -18.88
C GLU A 302 -10.36 -12.60 -18.89
N GLU A 303 -11.16 -11.78 -18.19
CA GLU A 303 -10.94 -10.35 -18.00
C GLU A 303 -9.75 -9.99 -17.12
N GLY A 304 -9.04 -10.97 -16.56
CA GLY A 304 -7.83 -10.75 -15.76
C GLY A 304 -8.11 -10.02 -14.44
N ILE A 305 -9.37 -10.05 -13.97
CA ILE A 305 -9.76 -9.53 -12.67
C ILE A 305 -9.48 -10.61 -11.61
N PRO A 306 -8.86 -10.27 -10.46
CA PRO A 306 -8.62 -11.23 -9.39
C PRO A 306 -9.92 -11.94 -8.99
N PRO A 307 -9.92 -13.27 -8.82
CA PRO A 307 -11.09 -13.98 -8.35
C PRO A 307 -11.41 -13.60 -6.90
N TYR A 308 -12.69 -13.71 -6.52
CA TYR A 308 -13.11 -13.51 -5.13
C TYR A 308 -13.06 -14.83 -4.35
N CYS A 309 -12.70 -14.74 -3.07
CA CYS A 309 -12.90 -15.81 -2.10
C CYS A 309 -14.37 -15.90 -1.68
N SER A 310 -14.78 -17.11 -1.29
CA SER A 310 -16.11 -17.44 -0.74
C SER A 310 -16.29 -16.98 0.71
#